data_AF-E4LKZ9-F1
#
_entry.id   AF-E4LKZ9-F1
#
_cell.length_a   1.000
_cell.length_b   1.000
_cell.length_c   1.000
_cell.angle_alpha   90.00
_cell.angle_beta   90.00
_cell.angle_gamma   90.00
#
_symmetry.space_group_name_H-M   'P 1'
#
loop_
_entity.id
_entity.type
_entity.pdbx_description
1 polymer ?
#
loop_
_entity_poly.entity_id
_entity_poly.type
_entity_poly.pdbx_seq_one_letter_code
_entity_poly.pdbx_strand_id
1 'polypeptide(L)'
;MAVTDTLKKLEDLVADASHFPFTDKALVNDDEIVHLVEELRTDLPKELNNAAQIVAEKDSILGTAQEEAKNIVESAQARANQILEESEIVIQAKERARAIVQQTQEQARELMEQTQASAARLQSDADAYANQVFEQLIAHVGSTFKGVQQAEAGLNQAMNVLRTAKAQMNAPQGEQQ
;
A
#
# COMPACT_ATOMS: atom_id res chain seq x y z
N MET A 1 26.40 -61.22 -8.99
CA MET A 1 26.72 -62.32 -8.02
C MET A 1 27.89 -63.17 -8.51
N ALA A 2 27.93 -63.49 -9.81
CA ALA A 2 29.02 -64.26 -10.42
C ALA A 2 30.42 -63.69 -10.13
N VAL A 3 30.60 -62.37 -10.26
CA VAL A 3 31.92 -61.72 -10.09
C VAL A 3 32.49 -61.89 -8.67
N THR A 4 31.69 -61.68 -7.63
CA THR A 4 32.13 -61.82 -6.23
C THR A 4 32.45 -63.27 -5.90
N ASP A 5 31.66 -64.19 -6.45
CA ASP A 5 31.89 -65.63 -6.27
C ASP A 5 33.15 -66.10 -7.00
N THR A 6 33.44 -65.59 -8.21
CA THR A 6 34.69 -65.88 -8.95
C THR A 6 35.91 -65.28 -8.26
N LEU A 7 35.80 -64.07 -7.70
CA LEU A 7 36.85 -63.47 -6.86
C LEU A 7 37.14 -64.31 -5.62
N LYS A 8 36.09 -64.82 -4.98
CA LYS A 8 36.22 -65.69 -3.81
C LYS A 8 36.87 -67.03 -4.16
N LYS A 9 36.49 -67.64 -5.27
CA LYS A 9 37.15 -68.85 -5.79
C LYS A 9 38.64 -68.61 -6.07
N LEU A 10 39.00 -67.42 -6.57
CA LEU A 10 40.38 -67.04 -6.83
C LEU A 10 41.16 -66.80 -5.53
N GLU A 11 40.55 -66.20 -4.51
CA GLU A 11 41.12 -66.12 -3.15
C GLU A 11 41.33 -67.51 -2.55
N ASP A 12 40.33 -68.39 -2.61
CA ASP A 12 40.38 -69.74 -2.08
C ASP A 12 41.48 -70.57 -2.78
N LEU A 13 41.58 -70.46 -4.12
CA LEU A 13 42.62 -71.13 -4.92
C LEU A 13 44.04 -70.72 -4.50
N VAL A 14 44.25 -69.43 -4.20
CA VAL A 14 45.54 -68.91 -3.75
C VAL A 14 45.82 -69.30 -2.30
N ALA A 15 44.79 -69.33 -1.44
CA ALA A 15 44.91 -69.73 -0.05
C ALA A 15 45.27 -71.22 0.11
N ASP A 16 44.70 -72.10 -0.73
CA ASP A 16 44.91 -73.55 -0.69
C ASP A 16 46.18 -74.01 -1.46
N ALA A 17 46.86 -73.09 -2.13
CA ALA A 17 48.04 -73.39 -2.94
C ALA A 17 49.21 -73.94 -2.11
N SER A 18 49.96 -74.88 -2.68
CA SER A 18 51.13 -75.46 -2.00
C SER A 18 52.29 -74.47 -1.98
N HIS A 19 52.72 -74.08 -0.79
CA HIS A 19 53.80 -73.10 -0.60
C HIS A 19 55.18 -73.77 -0.51
N PHE A 20 56.18 -73.20 -1.17
CA PHE A 20 57.55 -73.69 -1.10
C PHE A 20 58.25 -73.20 0.18
N PRO A 21 58.87 -74.09 0.98
CA PRO A 21 59.55 -73.69 2.21
C PRO A 21 60.72 -72.75 1.92
N PHE A 22 60.89 -71.74 2.76
CA PHE A 22 61.91 -70.69 2.64
C PHE A 22 61.72 -69.72 1.44
N THR A 23 60.53 -69.68 0.81
CA THR A 23 60.18 -68.72 -0.26
C THR A 23 58.74 -68.20 -0.12
N ASP A 24 58.45 -67.02 -0.66
CA ASP A 24 57.07 -66.48 -0.74
C ASP A 24 56.30 -66.98 -1.98
N LYS A 25 56.69 -68.13 -2.56
CA LYS A 25 56.10 -68.65 -3.79
C LYS A 25 55.11 -69.78 -3.51
N ALA A 26 53.93 -69.67 -4.12
CA ALA A 26 52.90 -70.70 -4.10
C ALA A 26 52.80 -71.38 -5.48
N LEU A 27 52.64 -72.70 -5.47
CA LEU A 27 52.37 -73.50 -6.67
C LEU A 27 50.86 -73.54 -6.90
N VAL A 28 50.41 -72.98 -8.02
CA VAL A 28 48.99 -72.90 -8.38
C VAL A 28 48.79 -73.46 -9.78
N ASN A 29 47.60 -74.00 -10.06
CA ASN A 29 47.24 -74.46 -11.39
C ASN A 29 47.00 -73.25 -12.32
N ASP A 30 47.85 -73.15 -13.34
CA ASP A 30 47.79 -72.17 -14.42
C ASP A 30 46.40 -72.13 -15.07
N ASP A 31 45.92 -73.28 -15.56
CA ASP A 31 44.66 -73.38 -16.31
C ASP A 31 43.46 -72.88 -15.47
N GLU A 32 43.48 -73.12 -14.17
CA GLU A 32 42.41 -72.77 -13.23
C GLU A 32 42.41 -71.26 -12.93
N ILE A 33 43.59 -70.65 -12.74
CA ILE A 33 43.72 -69.18 -12.63
C ILE A 33 43.26 -68.51 -13.92
N VAL A 34 43.74 -68.98 -15.08
CA VAL A 34 43.40 -68.39 -16.38
C VAL A 34 41.90 -68.42 -16.61
N HIS A 35 41.24 -69.54 -16.28
CA HIS A 35 39.79 -69.67 -16.41
C HIS A 35 39.03 -68.66 -15.53
N LEU A 36 39.39 -68.54 -14.24
CA LEU A 36 38.76 -67.59 -13.32
C LEU A 36 38.99 -66.13 -13.74
N VAL A 37 40.18 -65.81 -14.26
CA VAL A 37 40.50 -64.46 -14.78
C VAL A 37 39.70 -64.16 -16.05
N GLU A 38 39.49 -65.13 -16.95
CA GLU A 38 38.65 -64.95 -18.14
C GLU A 38 37.17 -64.75 -17.80
N GLU A 39 36.66 -65.48 -16.79
CA GLU A 39 35.31 -65.30 -16.26
C GLU A 39 35.15 -63.88 -15.68
N LEU A 40 36.08 -63.44 -14.83
CA LEU A 40 36.11 -62.07 -14.30
C LEU A 40 36.20 -61.02 -15.41
N ARG A 41 37.07 -61.21 -16.41
CA ARG A 41 37.22 -60.28 -17.54
C ARG A 41 35.94 -60.13 -18.34
N THR A 42 35.12 -61.17 -18.37
CA THR A 42 33.87 -61.20 -19.13
C THR A 42 32.70 -60.60 -18.34
N ASP A 43 32.63 -60.86 -17.04
CA ASP A 43 31.44 -60.52 -16.24
C ASP A 43 31.60 -59.25 -15.41
N LEU A 44 32.81 -58.90 -14.96
CA LEU A 44 33.07 -57.65 -14.23
C LEU A 44 32.63 -56.39 -15.00
N PRO A 45 32.92 -56.24 -16.32
CA PRO A 45 32.47 -55.06 -17.07
C PRO A 45 30.96 -54.97 -17.19
N LYS A 46 30.27 -56.12 -17.30
CA LYS A 46 28.80 -56.17 -17.38
C LYS A 46 28.18 -55.71 -16.07
N GLU A 47 28.70 -56.19 -14.94
CA GLU A 47 28.18 -55.83 -13.61
C GLU A 47 28.44 -54.36 -13.28
N LEU A 48 29.61 -53.82 -13.68
CA LEU A 48 29.93 -52.38 -13.61
C LEU A 48 28.99 -51.52 -14.46
N ASN A 49 28.72 -51.93 -15.71
CA ASN A 49 27.79 -51.21 -16.58
C ASN A 49 26.37 -51.22 -16.03
N ASN A 50 25.91 -52.36 -15.51
CA ASN A 50 24.60 -52.47 -14.87
C ASN A 50 24.52 -51.55 -13.64
N ALA A 51 25.55 -51.51 -12.80
CA ALA A 51 25.60 -50.60 -11.66
C ALA A 51 25.56 -49.13 -12.10
N ALA A 52 26.33 -48.74 -13.13
CA ALA A 52 26.32 -47.39 -13.68
C ALA A 52 24.94 -47.01 -14.24
N GLN A 53 24.27 -47.94 -14.92
CA GLN A 53 22.91 -47.73 -15.43
C GLN A 53 21.91 -47.53 -14.30
N ILE A 54 21.96 -48.36 -13.24
CA ILE A 54 21.09 -48.21 -12.07
C ILE A 54 21.29 -46.84 -11.41
N VAL A 55 22.53 -46.37 -11.29
CA VAL A 55 22.84 -45.04 -10.74
C VAL A 55 22.24 -43.94 -11.62
N ALA A 56 22.42 -44.03 -12.94
CA ALA A 56 21.87 -43.06 -13.88
C ALA A 56 20.33 -43.03 -13.85
N GLU A 57 19.69 -44.19 -13.81
CA GLU A 57 18.23 -44.32 -13.69
C GLU A 57 17.74 -43.74 -12.36
N LYS A 58 18.43 -44.02 -11.25
CA LYS A 58 18.11 -43.45 -9.93
C LYS A 58 18.18 -41.93 -9.95
N ASP A 59 19.22 -41.35 -10.54
CA ASP A 59 19.39 -39.90 -10.61
C ASP A 59 18.32 -39.27 -11.54
N SER A 60 17.95 -39.94 -12.62
CA SER A 60 16.83 -39.53 -13.48
C SER A 60 15.50 -39.54 -12.72
N ILE A 61 15.20 -40.61 -11.98
CA ILE A 61 13.97 -40.74 -11.18
C ILE A 61 13.90 -39.63 -10.14
N LEU A 62 15.03 -39.36 -9.44
CA LEU A 62 15.10 -38.28 -8.46
C LEU A 62 14.89 -36.91 -9.10
N GLY A 63 15.47 -36.66 -10.29
CA GLY A 63 15.25 -35.43 -11.03
C GLY A 63 13.79 -35.21 -11.38
N THR A 64 13.14 -36.22 -11.97
CA THR A 64 11.71 -36.18 -12.30
C THR A 64 10.85 -35.98 -11.05
N ALA A 65 11.13 -36.69 -9.97
CA ALA A 65 10.38 -36.54 -8.71
C ALA A 65 10.52 -35.15 -8.10
N GLN A 66 11.70 -34.52 -8.19
CA GLN A 66 11.92 -33.15 -7.72
C GLN A 66 11.14 -32.14 -8.57
N GLU A 67 11.13 -32.32 -9.90
CA GLU A 67 10.38 -31.46 -10.81
C GLU A 67 8.87 -31.60 -10.61
N GLU A 68 8.36 -32.82 -10.47
CA GLU A 68 6.96 -33.06 -10.12
C GLU A 68 6.58 -32.45 -8.77
N ALA A 69 7.41 -32.62 -7.74
CA ALA A 69 7.17 -32.03 -6.43
C ALA A 69 7.10 -30.50 -6.51
N LYS A 70 7.99 -29.86 -7.27
CA LYS A 70 7.96 -28.42 -7.52
C LYS A 70 6.66 -28.02 -8.24
N ASN A 71 6.28 -28.73 -9.29
CA ASN A 71 5.05 -28.46 -10.04
C ASN A 71 3.80 -28.62 -9.18
N ILE A 72 3.76 -29.60 -8.28
CA ILE A 72 2.66 -29.80 -7.32
C ILE A 72 2.55 -28.59 -6.37
N VAL A 73 3.68 -28.14 -5.80
CA VAL A 73 3.69 -26.98 -4.89
C VAL A 73 3.23 -25.71 -5.61
N GLU A 74 3.75 -25.45 -6.81
CA GLU A 74 3.36 -24.28 -7.61
C GLU A 74 1.86 -24.32 -7.97
N SER A 75 1.35 -25.49 -8.39
CA SER A 75 -0.06 -25.68 -8.71
C SER A 75 -0.96 -25.52 -7.48
N ALA A 76 -0.53 -26.03 -6.32
CA ALA A 76 -1.26 -25.89 -5.06
C ALA A 76 -1.33 -24.42 -4.62
N GLN A 77 -0.22 -23.69 -4.74
CA GLN A 77 -0.19 -22.26 -4.41
C GLN A 77 -1.09 -21.43 -5.34
N ALA A 78 -1.05 -21.71 -6.64
CA ALA A 78 -1.92 -21.05 -7.61
C ALA A 78 -3.41 -21.30 -7.29
N ARG A 79 -3.77 -22.55 -6.97
CA ARG A 79 -5.14 -22.92 -6.60
C ARG A 79 -5.58 -22.28 -5.28
N ALA A 80 -4.69 -22.22 -4.28
CA ALA A 80 -4.96 -21.56 -3.02
C ALA A 80 -5.26 -20.07 -3.22
N ASN A 81 -4.47 -19.38 -4.05
CA ASN A 81 -4.71 -17.98 -4.39
C ASN A 81 -6.06 -17.78 -5.08
N GLN A 82 -6.41 -18.66 -6.03
CA GLN A 82 -7.70 -18.62 -6.71
C GLN A 82 -8.88 -18.82 -5.73
N ILE A 83 -8.79 -19.80 -4.82
CA ILE A 83 -9.80 -20.03 -3.78
C ILE A 83 -9.94 -18.82 -2.85
N LEU A 84 -8.84 -18.16 -2.51
CA LEU A 84 -8.88 -16.95 -1.69
C LEU A 84 -9.53 -15.78 -2.43
N GLU A 85 -9.26 -15.59 -3.71
CA GLU A 85 -9.89 -14.55 -4.52
C GLU A 85 -11.38 -14.79 -4.74
N GLU A 86 -11.76 -16.06 -4.94
CA GLU A 86 -13.15 -16.51 -5.06
C GLU A 86 -13.85 -16.64 -3.71
N SER A 87 -13.12 -16.50 -2.60
CA SER A 87 -13.70 -16.58 -1.26
C SER A 87 -14.77 -15.52 -1.11
N GLU A 88 -15.96 -15.97 -0.72
CA GLU A 88 -17.12 -15.11 -0.47
C GLU A 88 -16.76 -13.95 0.48
N ILE A 89 -15.85 -14.18 1.43
CA ILE A 89 -15.35 -13.16 2.36
C ILE A 89 -14.64 -12.02 1.60
N VAL A 90 -13.78 -12.34 0.63
CA VAL A 90 -13.06 -11.33 -0.16
C VAL A 90 -14.01 -10.57 -1.07
N ILE A 91 -14.99 -11.24 -1.66
CA ILE A 91 -16.04 -10.62 -2.47
C ILE A 91 -16.86 -9.65 -1.62
N GLN A 92 -17.40 -10.12 -0.48
CA GLN A 92 -18.16 -9.30 0.45
C GLN A 92 -17.31 -8.12 0.99
N ALA A 93 -16.02 -8.32 1.26
CA ALA A 93 -15.12 -7.25 1.68
C ALA A 93 -14.95 -6.20 0.58
N LYS A 94 -14.78 -6.60 -0.68
CA LYS A 94 -14.71 -5.68 -1.84
C LYS A 94 -16.01 -4.92 -2.04
N GLU A 95 -17.17 -5.57 -1.90
CA GLU A 95 -18.47 -4.92 -1.99
C GLU A 95 -18.68 -3.90 -0.87
N ARG A 96 -18.38 -4.28 0.38
CA ARG A 96 -18.43 -3.35 1.53
C ARG A 96 -17.50 -2.16 1.33
N ALA A 97 -16.28 -2.39 0.86
CA ALA A 97 -15.34 -1.31 0.57
C ALA A 97 -15.90 -0.35 -0.49
N ARG A 98 -16.49 -0.86 -1.57
CA ARG A 98 -17.15 -0.04 -2.59
C ARG A 98 -18.32 0.75 -2.02
N ALA A 99 -19.16 0.12 -1.19
CA ALA A 99 -20.28 0.78 -0.54
C ALA A 99 -19.83 1.91 0.38
N ILE A 100 -18.77 1.70 1.18
CA ILE A 100 -18.19 2.74 2.06
C ILE A 100 -17.66 3.90 1.23
N VAL A 101 -16.94 3.64 0.13
CA VAL A 101 -16.41 4.70 -0.74
C VAL A 101 -17.55 5.50 -1.37
N GLN A 102 -18.58 4.83 -1.89
CA GLN A 102 -19.74 5.50 -2.48
C GLN A 102 -20.48 6.35 -1.45
N GLN A 103 -20.75 5.80 -0.26
CA GLN A 103 -21.38 6.52 0.84
C GLN A 103 -20.54 7.75 1.26
N THR A 104 -19.23 7.60 1.36
CA THR A 104 -18.32 8.69 1.73
C THR A 104 -18.32 9.79 0.67
N GLN A 105 -18.34 9.44 -0.62
CA GLN A 105 -18.42 10.40 -1.71
C GLN A 105 -19.75 11.17 -1.70
N GLU A 106 -20.85 10.48 -1.44
CA GLU A 106 -22.17 11.09 -1.35
C GLU A 106 -22.27 12.03 -0.14
N GLN A 107 -21.78 11.61 1.03
CA GLN A 107 -21.70 12.46 2.21
C GLN A 107 -20.79 13.68 2.00
N ALA A 108 -19.65 13.49 1.33
CA ALA A 108 -18.74 14.60 1.01
C ALA A 108 -19.41 15.61 0.08
N ARG A 109 -20.14 15.14 -0.93
CA ARG A 109 -20.91 15.99 -1.84
C ARG A 109 -21.99 16.77 -1.10
N GLU A 110 -22.78 16.08 -0.27
CA GLU A 110 -23.83 16.72 0.54
C GLU A 110 -23.23 17.80 1.46
N LEU A 111 -22.11 17.49 2.13
CA LEU A 111 -21.42 18.44 2.99
C LEU A 111 -20.93 19.67 2.20
N MET A 112 -20.39 19.48 1.00
CA MET A 112 -19.96 20.59 0.14
C MET A 112 -21.15 21.46 -0.29
N GLU A 113 -22.25 20.86 -0.71
CA GLU A 113 -23.47 21.58 -1.10
C GLU A 113 -24.04 22.37 0.08
N GLN A 114 -24.14 21.77 1.26
CA GLN A 114 -24.57 22.44 2.49
C GLN A 114 -23.64 23.59 2.89
N THR A 115 -22.32 23.39 2.79
CA THR A 115 -21.33 24.41 3.11
C THR A 115 -21.42 25.58 2.14
N GLN A 116 -21.58 25.32 0.85
CA GLN A 116 -21.73 26.36 -0.17
C GLN A 116 -23.02 27.16 0.02
N ALA A 117 -24.14 26.48 0.31
CA ALA A 117 -25.41 27.14 0.62
C ALA A 117 -25.30 28.02 1.89
N SER A 118 -24.63 27.52 2.92
CA SER A 118 -24.40 28.27 4.17
C SER A 118 -23.51 29.48 3.95
N ALA A 119 -22.45 29.35 3.16
CA ALA A 119 -21.56 30.46 2.81
C ALA A 119 -22.29 31.54 2.00
N ALA A 120 -23.09 31.15 1.01
CA ALA A 120 -23.89 32.08 0.22
C ALA A 120 -24.92 32.83 1.09
N ARG A 121 -25.57 32.11 2.02
CA ARG A 121 -26.50 32.73 2.99
C ARG A 121 -25.78 33.72 3.90
N LEU A 122 -24.63 33.33 4.47
CA LEU A 122 -23.84 34.21 5.33
C LEU A 122 -23.40 35.48 4.60
N GLN A 123 -22.99 35.36 3.34
CA GLN A 123 -22.64 36.51 2.50
C GLN A 123 -23.84 37.42 2.29
N SER A 124 -25.00 36.87 1.92
CA SER A 124 -26.23 37.65 1.75
C SER A 124 -26.67 38.35 3.05
N ASP A 125 -26.56 37.67 4.18
CA ASP A 125 -26.91 38.22 5.49
C ASP A 125 -25.94 39.36 5.88
N ALA A 126 -24.65 39.21 5.59
CA ALA A 126 -23.64 40.23 5.81
C ALA A 126 -23.86 41.47 4.92
N ASP A 127 -24.21 41.28 3.64
CA ASP A 127 -24.52 42.37 2.71
C ASP A 127 -25.77 43.13 3.16
N ALA A 128 -26.82 42.40 3.57
CA ALA A 128 -28.05 43.01 4.11
C ALA A 128 -27.77 43.80 5.39
N TYR A 129 -26.97 43.25 6.30
CA TYR A 129 -26.57 43.93 7.53
C TYR A 129 -25.76 45.20 7.24
N ALA A 130 -24.79 45.13 6.32
CA ALA A 130 -23.99 46.28 5.92
C ALA A 130 -24.87 47.41 5.36
N ASN A 131 -25.81 47.07 4.47
CA ASN A 131 -26.78 48.03 3.92
C ASN A 131 -27.64 48.67 5.01
N GLN A 132 -28.14 47.88 5.96
CA GLN A 132 -28.93 48.40 7.08
C GLN A 132 -28.11 49.37 7.95
N VAL A 133 -26.84 49.04 8.24
CA VAL A 133 -25.94 49.92 9.00
C VAL A 133 -25.67 51.22 8.22
N PHE A 134 -25.45 51.14 6.91
CA PHE A 134 -25.25 52.32 6.07
C PHE A 134 -26.48 53.22 6.04
N GLU A 135 -27.69 52.66 5.89
CA GLU A 135 -28.93 53.44 5.93
C GLU A 135 -29.12 54.14 7.28
N GLN A 136 -28.85 53.44 8.39
CA GLN A 136 -28.89 54.02 9.73
C GLN A 136 -27.88 55.16 9.89
N LEU A 137 -26.66 54.98 9.36
CA LEU A 137 -25.61 56.00 9.41
C LEU A 137 -26.01 57.24 8.60
N ILE A 138 -26.54 57.05 7.38
CA ILE A 138 -27.02 58.14 6.52
C ILE A 138 -28.16 58.90 7.22
N ALA A 139 -29.11 58.18 7.79
CA ALA A 139 -30.22 58.78 8.53
C ALA A 139 -29.71 59.59 9.75
N HIS A 140 -28.77 59.03 10.51
CA HIS A 140 -28.17 59.70 11.66
C HIS A 140 -27.44 60.98 11.24
N VAL A 141 -26.53 60.91 10.26
CA VAL A 141 -25.80 62.07 9.73
C VAL A 141 -26.76 63.13 9.21
N GLY A 142 -27.80 62.74 8.47
CA GLY A 142 -28.82 63.66 7.97
C GLY A 142 -29.59 64.35 9.10
N SER A 143 -29.90 63.63 10.19
CA SER A 143 -30.54 64.21 11.36
C SER A 143 -29.63 65.18 12.11
N THR A 144 -28.34 64.85 12.29
CA THR A 144 -27.34 65.73 12.90
C THR A 144 -27.17 67.01 12.09
N PHE A 145 -27.09 66.90 10.76
CA PHE A 145 -26.96 68.05 9.89
C PHE A 145 -28.17 69.00 9.99
N LYS A 146 -29.40 68.45 10.00
CA LYS A 146 -30.61 69.25 10.24
C LYS A 146 -30.57 69.94 11.61
N GLY A 147 -30.09 69.26 12.65
CA GLY A 147 -29.91 69.84 13.98
C GLY A 147 -28.93 71.03 13.97
N VAL A 148 -27.79 70.90 13.27
CA VAL A 148 -26.81 71.98 13.12
C VAL A 148 -27.39 73.17 12.36
N GLN A 149 -28.10 72.95 11.24
CA GLN A 149 -28.77 74.04 10.50
C GLN A 149 -29.80 74.78 11.34
N GLN A 150 -30.59 74.06 12.14
CA GLN A 150 -31.55 74.67 13.05
C GLN A 150 -30.88 75.51 14.14
N ALA A 151 -29.77 75.00 14.69
CA ALA A 151 -28.96 75.74 15.67
C ALA A 151 -28.37 77.02 15.08
N GLU A 152 -27.86 76.97 13.84
CA GLU A 152 -27.35 78.14 13.12
C GLU A 152 -28.46 79.18 12.87
N ALA A 153 -29.63 78.73 12.39
CA ALA A 153 -30.78 79.61 12.18
C ALA A 153 -31.22 80.29 13.49
N GLY A 154 -31.28 79.54 14.59
CA GLY A 154 -31.59 80.07 15.92
C GLY A 154 -30.55 81.08 16.42
N LEU A 155 -29.26 80.80 16.18
CA LEU A 155 -28.18 81.74 16.52
C LEU A 155 -28.29 83.04 15.72
N ASN A 156 -28.59 82.95 14.42
CA ASN A 156 -28.79 84.11 13.55
C ASN A 156 -30.00 84.96 14.00
N GLN A 157 -31.09 84.30 14.39
CA GLN A 157 -32.25 84.99 14.98
C GLN A 157 -31.88 85.70 16.28
N ALA A 158 -31.18 85.02 17.20
CA ALA A 158 -30.72 85.61 18.45
C ALA A 158 -29.78 86.80 18.22
N MET A 159 -28.85 86.69 17.26
CA MET A 159 -27.96 87.78 16.86
C MET A 159 -28.73 88.98 16.30
N ASN A 160 -29.79 88.76 15.52
CA ASN A 160 -30.65 89.84 15.03
C ASN A 160 -31.41 90.53 16.17
N VAL A 161 -31.96 89.77 17.12
CA VAL A 161 -32.62 90.33 18.31
C VAL A 161 -31.65 91.14 19.17
N LEU A 162 -30.42 90.66 19.36
CA LEU A 162 -29.39 91.42 20.09
C LEU A 162 -29.01 92.71 19.36
N ARG A 163 -28.94 92.68 18.02
CA ARG A 163 -28.69 93.88 17.21
C ARG A 163 -29.83 94.88 17.30
N THR A 164 -31.09 94.45 17.22
CA THR A 164 -32.24 95.34 17.33
C THR A 164 -32.37 95.91 18.73
N ALA A 165 -32.18 95.11 19.78
CA ALA A 165 -32.14 95.57 21.16
C ALA A 165 -31.03 96.61 21.39
N LYS A 166 -29.83 96.36 20.86
CA LYS A 166 -28.72 97.33 20.90
C LYS A 166 -29.04 98.63 20.14
N ALA A 167 -29.70 98.55 18.99
CA ALA A 167 -30.10 99.72 18.22
C ALA A 167 -31.18 100.56 18.93
N GLN A 168 -32.15 99.92 19.59
CA GLN A 168 -33.17 100.60 20.39
C GLN A 168 -32.56 101.30 21.62
N MET A 169 -31.56 100.70 22.27
CA MET A 169 -30.85 101.32 23.38
C MET A 169 -29.97 102.52 22.96
N ASN A 170 -29.47 102.53 21.72
CA ASN A 170 -28.64 103.62 21.18
C ASN A 170 -29.46 104.70 20.44
N ALA A 171 -30.79 104.57 20.35
CA ALA A 171 -31.64 105.63 19.83
C ALA A 171 -31.66 106.80 20.83
N PRO A 172 -31.45 108.06 20.39
CA PRO A 172 -31.46 109.19 21.30
C PRO A 172 -32.82 109.25 21.99
N GLN A 173 -32.81 109.38 23.33
CA GLN A 173 -34.00 109.73 24.10
C GLN A 173 -34.42 111.14 23.67
N GLY A 174 -35.21 111.21 22.59
CA GLY A 174 -35.88 112.41 22.14
C GLY A 174 -36.96 112.77 23.14
N GLU A 175 -36.65 113.81 23.92
CA GLU A 175 -37.53 114.84 24.46
C GLU A 175 -39.04 114.53 24.45
N GLN A 176 -39.64 114.48 25.63
CA GLN A 176 -40.89 115.20 25.86
C GLN A 176 -41.09 115.43 27.37
N GLN A 177 -40.76 116.67 27.72
CA GLN A 177 -41.41 117.61 28.67
C GLN A 177 -41.98 117.05 29.97
#